data_AF-A0A9E4I5X8-F1
#
_entry.id   AF-A0A9E4I5X8-F1
#
_cell.length_a   1.000
_cell.length_b   1.000
_cell.length_c   1.000
_cell.angle_alpha   90.00
_cell.angle_beta   90.00
_cell.angle_gamma   90.00
#
_symmetry.space_group_name_H-M   'P 1'
#
loop_
_entity.id
_entity.type
_entity.pdbx_description
1 polymer ?
#
loop_
_entity_poly.entity_id
_entity_poly.type
_entity_poly.pdbx_seq_one_letter_code
_entity_poly.pdbx_strand_id
1 'polypeptide(L)'
;MHATGRLPPVPTILIRRHAPASGIWPVERLHGSNLTKVTLRPNSLLESELRCCGFDVVAGVDEAGRGALAGPVIAAAVVLDMNNVPDGLNDSKKLTAKRREFLDRAIRASSTVSVGTASEEEIDGLNILNAAMLAMRRAVEQLCRHPDHLLIDGDRIPAGLPCPARPVVSGDAISVSIAAASIVAKVARDRHMGELDRLHPEYGWMANCGYGTRKHIETLFHLGPTPLHRRSFRPVREALEARRAQEIREDA
;
A
#
# COMPACT_ATOMS: atom_id res chain seq x y z
N MET A 1 -58.32 2.74 10.33
CA MET A 1 -56.87 2.87 10.61
C MET A 1 -56.44 1.69 11.47
N HIS A 2 -55.19 1.26 11.30
CA HIS A 2 -54.48 0.13 11.94
C HIS A 2 -54.47 -1.20 11.17
N ALA A 3 -53.55 -1.28 10.21
CA ALA A 3 -53.02 -2.54 9.72
C ALA A 3 -51.91 -3.02 10.67
N THR A 4 -52.08 -4.21 11.26
CA THR A 4 -51.10 -4.89 12.11
C THR A 4 -50.17 -5.73 11.25
N GLY A 5 -49.05 -5.16 10.82
CA GLY A 5 -47.99 -5.90 10.12
C GLY A 5 -47.13 -6.69 11.11
N ARG A 6 -47.19 -8.03 11.07
CA ARG A 6 -46.19 -8.89 11.72
C ARG A 6 -44.86 -8.77 10.97
N LEU A 7 -43.78 -8.44 11.68
CA LEU A 7 -42.42 -8.57 11.17
C LEU A 7 -42.07 -10.05 10.94
N PRO A 8 -41.33 -10.40 9.88
CA PRO A 8 -40.84 -11.76 9.67
C PRO A 8 -39.78 -12.12 10.72
N PRO A 9 -39.60 -13.42 11.04
CA PRO A 9 -38.65 -13.85 12.06
C PRO A 9 -37.21 -13.56 11.61
N VAL A 10 -36.41 -13.03 12.53
CA VAL A 10 -34.95 -12.88 12.37
C VAL A 10 -34.34 -14.29 12.39
N PRO A 11 -33.48 -14.66 11.42
CA PRO A 11 -32.84 -15.97 11.46
C PRO A 11 -31.83 -16.01 12.60
N THR A 12 -32.11 -16.84 13.60
CA THR A 12 -31.17 -17.21 14.65
C THR A 12 -30.02 -17.99 14.01
N ILE A 13 -28.87 -17.36 13.82
CA ILE A 13 -27.64 -18.07 13.46
C ILE A 13 -27.21 -18.89 14.68
N LEU A 14 -27.43 -20.20 14.61
CA LEU A 14 -26.94 -21.15 15.60
C LEU A 14 -25.43 -21.32 15.39
N ILE A 15 -24.61 -20.51 16.07
CA ILE A 15 -23.15 -20.69 16.07
C ILE A 15 -22.84 -21.99 16.83
N ARG A 16 -22.63 -23.09 16.12
CA ARG A 16 -22.08 -24.33 16.70
C ARG A 16 -20.66 -24.04 17.20
N ARG A 17 -20.46 -24.14 18.51
CA ARG A 17 -19.23 -23.76 19.25
C ARG A 17 -17.97 -24.63 19.00
N HIS A 18 -17.87 -25.37 17.90
CA HIS A 18 -16.70 -26.24 17.67
C HIS A 18 -16.23 -26.14 16.22
N ALA A 19 -15.00 -25.65 16.03
CA ALA A 19 -14.31 -25.63 14.75
C ALA A 19 -13.84 -27.04 14.37
N PRO A 20 -13.94 -27.45 13.09
CA PRO A 20 -13.40 -28.72 12.64
C PRO A 20 -11.86 -28.68 12.57
N ALA A 21 -11.20 -29.79 12.94
CA ALA A 21 -9.74 -29.93 13.02
C ALA A 21 -8.99 -29.72 11.68
N SER A 22 -9.70 -29.63 10.56
CA SER A 22 -9.13 -29.41 9.22
C SER A 22 -9.12 -27.95 8.77
N GLY A 23 -9.68 -27.01 9.56
CA GLY A 23 -9.71 -25.58 9.23
C GLY A 23 -10.60 -25.21 8.02
N ILE A 24 -11.31 -26.17 7.43
CA ILE A 24 -12.19 -25.96 6.28
C ILE A 24 -13.65 -26.07 6.75
N TRP A 25 -14.39 -24.97 6.71
CA TRP A 25 -15.83 -24.96 6.94
C TRP A 25 -16.54 -25.41 5.65
N PRO A 26 -17.50 -26.35 5.71
CA PRO A 26 -18.26 -26.74 4.52
C PRO A 26 -19.14 -25.56 4.08
N VAL A 27 -18.86 -25.02 2.89
CA VAL A 27 -19.73 -24.05 2.23
C VAL A 27 -20.89 -24.81 1.61
N GLU A 28 -22.03 -24.81 2.29
CA GLU A 28 -23.27 -25.37 1.76
C GLU A 28 -23.71 -24.50 0.57
N ARG A 29 -23.72 -25.11 -0.63
CA ARG A 29 -24.07 -24.42 -1.90
C ARG A 29 -25.56 -24.05 -1.90
N LEU A 30 -25.86 -22.83 -1.49
CA LEU A 30 -27.14 -22.19 -1.75
C LEU A 30 -27.24 -21.86 -3.24
N HIS A 31 -28.10 -22.59 -3.95
CA HIS A 31 -28.48 -22.27 -5.33
C HIS A 31 -29.42 -21.06 -5.33
N GLY A 32 -29.03 -20.02 -6.06
CA GLY A 32 -29.93 -18.96 -6.54
C GLY A 32 -30.11 -17.74 -5.65
N SER A 33 -29.45 -16.63 -6.00
CA SER A 33 -29.96 -15.24 -6.01
C SER A 33 -28.78 -14.26 -6.08
N ASN A 34 -28.98 -13.12 -6.76
CA ASN A 34 -28.01 -12.04 -7.00
C ASN A 34 -26.91 -11.91 -5.93
N LEU A 35 -25.68 -12.32 -6.28
CA LEU A 35 -24.48 -11.96 -5.54
C LEU A 35 -24.29 -10.44 -5.67
N THR A 36 -24.89 -9.68 -4.77
CA THR A 36 -24.45 -8.31 -4.52
C THR A 36 -22.96 -8.40 -4.19
N LYS A 37 -22.10 -7.78 -5.01
CA LYS A 37 -20.68 -7.64 -4.69
C LYS A 37 -20.60 -6.94 -3.33
N VAL A 38 -20.38 -7.71 -2.27
CA VAL A 38 -20.07 -7.15 -0.95
C VAL A 38 -18.76 -6.39 -1.12
N THR A 39 -18.86 -5.07 -1.12
CA THR A 39 -17.67 -4.22 -1.21
C THR A 39 -17.01 -4.29 0.16
N LEU A 40 -15.96 -5.10 0.27
CA LEU A 40 -15.11 -5.12 1.45
C LEU A 40 -14.56 -3.71 1.67
N ARG A 41 -14.76 -3.21 2.90
CA ARG A 41 -14.19 -1.97 3.38
C ARG A 41 -13.27 -2.30 4.56
N PRO A 42 -12.17 -1.55 4.72
CA PRO A 42 -11.33 -1.69 5.89
C PRO A 42 -12.15 -1.49 7.16
N ASN A 43 -11.91 -2.33 8.16
CA ASN A 43 -12.49 -2.21 9.48
C ASN A 43 -11.42 -2.46 10.55
N SER A 44 -11.81 -2.35 11.82
CA SER A 44 -10.91 -2.45 12.98
C SER A 44 -10.83 -3.86 13.58
N LEU A 45 -11.30 -4.91 12.89
CA LEU A 45 -11.37 -6.26 13.47
C LEU A 45 -9.98 -6.82 13.79
N LEU A 46 -8.99 -6.63 12.92
CA LEU A 46 -7.63 -7.12 13.14
C LEU A 46 -6.94 -6.36 14.29
N GLU A 47 -7.14 -5.05 14.34
CA GLU A 47 -6.65 -4.20 15.41
C GLU A 47 -7.27 -4.59 16.75
N SER A 48 -8.57 -4.87 16.76
CA SER A 48 -9.30 -5.28 17.96
C SER A 48 -8.90 -6.68 18.43
N GLU A 49 -8.68 -7.62 17.49
CA GLU A 49 -8.14 -8.95 17.78
C GLU A 49 -6.79 -8.84 18.51
N LEU A 50 -5.87 -8.04 17.99
CA LEU A 50 -4.54 -7.83 18.59
C LEU A 50 -4.63 -7.14 19.96
N ARG A 51 -5.53 -6.16 20.13
CA ARG A 51 -5.79 -5.53 21.44
C ARG A 51 -6.29 -6.53 22.47
N CYS A 52 -7.21 -7.43 22.09
CA CYS A 52 -7.68 -8.50 22.97
C CYS A 52 -6.57 -9.50 23.34
N CYS A 53 -5.55 -9.65 22.48
CA CYS A 53 -4.36 -10.45 22.76
C CYS A 53 -3.30 -9.71 23.62
N GLY A 54 -3.57 -8.47 24.06
CA GLY A 54 -2.68 -7.70 24.94
C GLY A 54 -1.69 -6.77 24.22
N PHE A 55 -1.86 -6.54 22.91
CA PHE A 55 -1.06 -5.55 22.17
C PHE A 55 -1.76 -4.17 22.19
N ASP A 56 -1.18 -3.20 22.89
CA ASP A 56 -1.80 -1.88 23.08
C ASP A 56 -1.60 -0.94 21.88
N VAL A 57 -0.43 -1.03 21.25
CA VAL A 57 0.00 -0.20 20.13
C VAL A 57 0.14 -1.05 18.87
N VAL A 58 -0.85 -0.96 18.00
CA VAL A 58 -0.84 -1.64 16.69
C VAL A 58 -0.56 -0.60 15.60
N ALA A 59 0.42 -0.87 14.73
CA ALA A 59 0.68 -0.05 13.55
C ALA A 59 0.34 -0.80 12.25
N GLY A 60 -0.24 -0.09 11.29
CA GLY A 60 -0.35 -0.55 9.91
C GLY A 60 0.84 -0.10 9.09
N VAL A 61 1.29 -0.93 8.14
CA VAL A 61 2.43 -0.65 7.27
C VAL A 61 2.08 -1.03 5.82
N ASP A 62 2.39 -0.14 4.89
CA ASP A 62 2.21 -0.36 3.44
C ASP A 62 3.20 0.49 2.62
N GLU A 63 3.40 0.14 1.35
CA GLU A 63 4.28 0.80 0.40
C GLU A 63 3.61 1.30 -0.89
N ALA A 64 4.22 2.32 -1.50
CA ALA A 64 3.87 2.83 -2.81
C ALA A 64 5.10 2.82 -3.73
N GLY A 65 4.86 2.53 -5.02
CA GLY A 65 5.84 2.77 -6.07
C GLY A 65 6.61 1.56 -6.59
N ARG A 66 6.27 0.33 -6.18
CA ARG A 66 7.04 -0.85 -6.61
C ARG A 66 7.13 -1.04 -8.12
N GLY A 67 6.05 -0.75 -8.85
CA GLY A 67 5.99 -0.92 -10.30
C GLY A 67 6.49 0.27 -11.14
N ALA A 68 6.96 1.35 -10.53
CA ALA A 68 7.46 2.50 -11.27
C ALA A 68 8.83 2.23 -11.91
N LEU A 69 9.15 2.92 -13.02
CA LEU A 69 10.46 2.87 -13.67
C LEU A 69 11.44 3.90 -13.08
N ALA A 70 10.91 4.95 -12.45
CA ALA A 70 11.68 6.01 -11.82
C ALA A 70 11.12 6.37 -10.44
N GLY A 71 11.95 6.96 -9.60
CA GLY A 71 11.58 7.33 -8.24
C GLY A 71 11.82 6.21 -7.22
N PRO A 72 11.86 6.54 -5.93
CA PRO A 72 12.01 5.58 -4.85
C PRO A 72 10.76 4.70 -4.66
N VAL A 73 10.91 3.68 -3.83
CA VAL A 73 9.79 3.07 -3.09
C VAL A 73 9.64 3.84 -1.77
N ILE A 74 8.41 4.22 -1.45
CA ILE A 74 8.09 4.92 -0.20
C ILE A 74 7.10 4.07 0.57
N ALA A 75 7.39 3.79 1.83
CA ALA A 75 6.51 3.12 2.76
C ALA A 75 6.10 4.05 3.89
N ALA A 76 4.97 3.76 4.52
CA ALA A 76 4.50 4.46 5.71
C ALA A 76 4.17 3.47 6.80
N ALA A 77 4.36 3.88 8.05
CA ALA A 77 3.87 3.18 9.22
C ALA A 77 2.95 4.12 10.01
N VAL A 78 1.78 3.63 10.39
CA VAL A 78 0.71 4.45 11.01
C VAL A 78 0.16 3.75 12.24
N VAL A 79 0.25 4.41 13.39
CA VAL A 79 -0.49 4.04 14.61
C VAL A 79 -1.70 4.95 14.73
N LEU A 80 -2.88 4.41 14.43
CA LEU A 80 -4.15 5.13 14.53
C LEU A 80 -4.58 5.32 15.98
N ASP A 81 -5.23 6.46 16.25
CA ASP A 81 -6.13 6.57 17.40
C ASP A 81 -7.45 5.87 17.05
N MET A 82 -7.71 4.72 17.69
CA MET A 82 -8.90 3.91 17.42
C MET A 82 -10.21 4.58 17.86
N ASN A 83 -10.13 5.63 18.69
CA ASN A 83 -11.29 6.45 19.06
C ASN A 83 -11.54 7.59 18.07
N ASN A 84 -10.61 7.83 17.13
CA ASN A 84 -10.64 8.95 16.20
C ASN A 84 -10.12 8.53 14.81
N VAL A 85 -10.62 7.41 14.30
CA VAL A 85 -10.28 6.91 12.96
C VAL A 85 -10.99 7.78 11.90
N PRO A 86 -10.25 8.37 10.94
CA PRO A 86 -10.88 9.17 9.89
C PRO A 86 -11.90 8.38 9.06
N ASP A 87 -13.08 8.95 8.81
CA ASP A 87 -14.10 8.29 8.01
C ASP A 87 -13.70 8.12 6.54
N GLY A 88 -14.02 6.95 5.98
CA GLY A 88 -13.85 6.67 4.56
C GLY A 88 -12.43 6.30 4.15
N LEU A 89 -11.63 5.75 5.07
CA LEU A 89 -10.43 4.98 4.71
C LEU A 89 -10.81 3.83 3.77
N ASN A 90 -9.98 3.63 2.75
CA ASN A 90 -10.10 2.59 1.75
C ASN A 90 -8.74 2.42 1.06
N ASP A 91 -8.61 1.38 0.24
CA ASP A 91 -7.50 1.22 -0.70
C ASP A 91 -7.23 2.55 -1.43
N SER A 92 -5.99 3.02 -1.29
CA SER A 92 -5.55 4.32 -1.81
C SER A 92 -5.83 4.47 -3.32
N LYS A 93 -5.79 3.38 -4.09
CA LYS A 93 -6.03 3.36 -5.54
C LYS A 93 -7.52 3.55 -5.87
N LYS A 94 -8.42 3.23 -4.95
CA LYS A 94 -9.88 3.45 -5.08
C LYS A 94 -10.33 4.85 -4.71
N LEU A 95 -9.43 5.66 -4.15
CA LEU A 95 -9.70 7.05 -3.75
C LEU A 95 -9.25 8.04 -4.84
N THR A 96 -9.94 9.17 -4.94
CA THR A 96 -9.46 10.28 -5.77
C THR A 96 -8.26 10.96 -5.11
N ALA A 97 -7.41 11.63 -5.90
CA ALA A 97 -6.25 12.37 -5.36
C ALA A 97 -6.67 13.40 -4.29
N LYS A 98 -7.76 14.15 -4.54
CA LYS A 98 -8.31 15.11 -3.58
C LYS A 98 -8.76 14.45 -2.27
N ARG A 99 -9.37 13.26 -2.35
CA ARG A 99 -9.80 12.52 -1.14
C ARG A 99 -8.61 11.94 -0.39
N ARG A 100 -7.59 11.41 -1.09
CA ARG A 100 -6.34 10.96 -0.45
C ARG A 100 -5.64 12.09 0.28
N GLU A 101 -5.50 13.26 -0.35
CA GLU A 101 -4.89 14.45 0.26
C GLU A 101 -5.64 14.92 1.52
N PHE A 102 -6.98 14.86 1.49
CA PHE A 102 -7.78 15.16 2.68
C PHE A 102 -7.55 14.14 3.80
N LEU A 103 -7.55 12.85 3.48
CA LEU A 103 -7.34 11.78 4.46
C LEU A 103 -5.91 11.77 5.01
N ASP A 104 -4.88 11.99 4.19
CA ASP A 104 -3.48 12.13 4.63
C ASP A 104 -3.35 13.23 5.70
N ARG A 105 -3.97 14.40 5.48
CA ARG A 105 -4.00 15.47 6.49
C ARG A 105 -4.73 15.05 7.77
N ALA A 106 -5.88 14.38 7.66
CA ALA A 106 -6.64 13.92 8.81
C ALA A 106 -5.86 12.87 9.63
N ILE A 107 -5.26 11.88 8.95
CA ILE A 107 -4.43 10.83 9.57
C ILE A 107 -3.25 11.48 10.31
N ARG A 108 -2.50 12.38 9.66
CA ARG A 108 -1.36 13.06 10.29
C ARG A 108 -1.74 13.95 11.48
N ALA A 109 -2.98 14.44 11.52
CA ALA A 109 -3.47 15.28 12.62
C ALA A 109 -3.91 14.45 13.84
N SER A 110 -4.34 13.20 13.66
CA SER A 110 -4.88 12.37 14.75
C SER A 110 -4.05 11.15 15.12
N SER A 111 -3.01 10.82 14.36
CA SER A 111 -2.28 9.55 14.43
C SER A 111 -0.77 9.75 14.46
N THR A 112 -0.04 8.75 14.96
CA THR A 112 1.43 8.73 14.80
C THR A 112 1.77 8.16 13.43
N VAL A 113 2.58 8.90 12.67
CA VAL A 113 2.92 8.57 11.28
C VAL A 113 4.41 8.74 11.07
N SER A 114 5.02 7.79 10.38
CA SER A 114 6.38 7.89 9.85
C SER A 114 6.41 7.42 8.39
N VAL A 115 7.47 7.80 7.68
CA VAL A 115 7.67 7.46 6.27
C VAL A 115 9.10 6.98 6.08
N GLY A 116 9.26 5.81 5.47
CA GLY A 116 10.55 5.25 5.09
C GLY A 116 10.69 5.19 3.57
N THR A 117 11.91 5.34 3.07
CA THR A 117 12.18 5.32 1.63
C THR A 117 13.29 4.33 1.31
N ALA A 118 13.27 3.79 0.09
CA ALA A 118 14.39 3.10 -0.52
C ALA A 118 14.64 3.70 -1.92
N SER A 119 15.86 4.16 -2.16
CA SER A 119 16.25 4.85 -3.39
C SER A 119 16.31 3.90 -4.58
N GLU A 120 16.42 4.46 -5.78
CA GLU A 120 16.59 3.73 -7.04
C GLU A 120 17.89 2.95 -7.06
N GLU A 121 18.96 3.51 -6.47
CA GLU A 121 20.23 2.81 -6.26
C GLU A 121 20.06 1.60 -5.35
N GLU A 122 19.32 1.74 -4.24
CA GLU A 122 19.02 0.62 -3.34
C GLU A 122 18.11 -0.41 -4.00
N ILE A 123 17.16 0.01 -4.84
CA ILE A 123 16.32 -0.89 -5.63
C ILE A 123 17.18 -1.70 -6.61
N ASP A 124 18.10 -1.05 -7.30
CA ASP A 124 18.99 -1.70 -8.26
C ASP A 124 19.96 -2.66 -7.56
N GLY A 125 20.44 -2.33 -6.35
CA GLY A 125 21.34 -3.17 -5.57
C GLY A 125 20.67 -4.33 -4.81
N LEU A 126 19.44 -4.13 -4.32
CA LEU A 126 18.77 -5.09 -3.44
C LEU A 126 17.70 -5.93 -4.14
N ASN A 127 17.26 -5.54 -5.34
CA ASN A 127 16.00 -5.89 -5.98
C ASN A 127 14.77 -5.20 -5.35
N ILE A 128 13.68 -5.12 -6.12
CA ILE A 128 12.47 -4.37 -5.75
C ILE A 128 11.74 -4.92 -4.52
N LEU A 129 11.81 -6.23 -4.27
CA LEU A 129 11.17 -6.82 -3.11
C LEU A 129 11.90 -6.38 -1.83
N ASN A 130 13.22 -6.55 -1.81
CA ASN A 130 14.02 -6.24 -0.63
C ASN A 130 14.10 -4.73 -0.38
N ALA A 131 14.11 -3.90 -1.43
CA ALA A 131 14.01 -2.45 -1.29
C ALA A 131 12.66 -2.02 -0.69
N ALA A 132 11.56 -2.66 -1.06
CA ALA A 132 10.26 -2.42 -0.42
C ALA A 132 10.28 -2.84 1.07
N MET A 133 10.85 -4.00 1.39
CA MET A 133 11.03 -4.43 2.79
C MET A 133 11.91 -3.45 3.58
N LEU A 134 12.97 -2.92 2.98
CA LEU A 134 13.84 -1.92 3.58
C LEU A 134 13.09 -0.61 3.87
N ALA A 135 12.30 -0.11 2.90
CA ALA A 135 11.49 1.08 3.09
C ALA A 135 10.47 0.91 4.23
N MET A 136 9.78 -0.25 4.28
CA MET A 136 8.84 -0.56 5.36
C MET A 136 9.51 -0.62 6.73
N ARG A 137 10.67 -1.30 6.82
CA ARG A 137 11.45 -1.33 8.07
C ARG A 137 11.85 0.07 8.52
N ARG A 138 12.37 0.90 7.60
CA ARG A 138 12.74 2.30 7.89
C ARG A 138 11.54 3.12 8.38
N ALA A 139 10.36 2.90 7.80
CA ALA A 139 9.15 3.55 8.28
C ALA A 139 8.87 3.14 9.75
N VAL A 140 8.90 1.85 10.06
CA VAL A 140 8.69 1.36 11.42
C VAL A 140 9.73 1.89 12.40
N GLU A 141 11.02 1.88 12.05
CA GLU A 141 12.13 2.37 12.90
C GLU A 141 12.01 3.87 13.23
N GLN A 142 11.35 4.64 12.37
CA GLN A 142 11.15 6.09 12.55
C GLN A 142 9.84 6.44 13.29
N LEU A 143 9.01 5.46 13.66
CA LEU A 143 7.84 5.73 14.50
C LEU A 143 8.29 6.20 15.88
N CYS A 144 7.89 7.42 16.27
CA CYS A 144 8.18 7.94 17.61
C CYS A 144 7.42 7.20 18.72
N ARG A 145 6.26 6.61 18.38
CA ARG A 145 5.52 5.70 19.25
C ARG A 145 5.81 4.27 18.82
N HIS A 146 6.61 3.56 19.62
CA HIS A 146 6.98 2.19 19.32
C HIS A 146 5.75 1.27 19.32
N PRO A 147 5.51 0.51 18.25
CA PRO A 147 4.40 -0.44 18.19
C PRO A 147 4.73 -1.74 18.92
N ASP A 148 3.74 -2.33 19.57
CA ASP A 148 3.82 -3.68 20.16
C ASP A 148 3.59 -4.75 19.09
N HIS A 149 2.83 -4.40 18.04
CA HIS A 149 2.53 -5.30 16.93
C HIS A 149 2.34 -4.55 15.61
N LEU A 150 2.76 -5.18 14.51
CA LEU A 150 2.63 -4.64 13.16
C LEU A 150 1.60 -5.44 12.33
N LEU A 151 0.76 -4.74 11.58
CA LEU A 151 -0.04 -5.27 10.48
C LEU A 151 0.58 -4.77 9.18
N ILE A 152 1.08 -5.66 8.33
CA ILE A 152 1.87 -5.31 7.14
C ILE A 152 1.13 -5.77 5.88
N ASP A 153 0.95 -4.88 4.89
CA ASP A 153 0.37 -5.29 3.61
C ASP A 153 1.24 -6.32 2.88
N GLY A 154 0.59 -7.33 2.30
CA GLY A 154 1.25 -8.37 1.51
C GLY A 154 1.45 -9.69 2.26
N ASP A 155 2.36 -10.50 1.74
CA ASP A 155 2.60 -11.90 2.16
C ASP A 155 3.92 -12.11 2.89
N ARG A 156 4.68 -11.03 3.13
CA ARG A 156 6.04 -11.07 3.68
C ARG A 156 6.22 -10.06 4.80
N ILE A 157 7.12 -10.39 5.72
CA ILE A 157 7.50 -9.54 6.84
C ILE A 157 8.95 -9.07 6.62
N PRO A 158 9.23 -7.75 6.69
CA PRO A 158 10.59 -7.24 6.72
C PRO A 158 11.45 -7.88 7.82
N ALA A 159 12.70 -8.22 7.51
CA ALA A 159 13.63 -8.73 8.52
C ALA A 159 14.07 -7.62 9.48
N GLY A 160 14.36 -7.97 10.74
CA GLY A 160 14.92 -7.03 11.73
C GLY A 160 13.93 -5.99 12.27
N LEU A 161 12.62 -6.30 12.27
CA LEU A 161 11.62 -5.46 12.91
C LEU A 161 11.76 -5.49 14.44
N PRO A 162 11.42 -4.39 15.14
CA PRO A 162 11.59 -4.29 16.60
C PRO A 162 10.52 -5.05 17.40
N CYS A 163 9.47 -5.55 16.75
CA CYS A 163 8.34 -6.22 17.39
C CYS A 163 7.68 -7.25 16.44
N PRO A 164 6.81 -8.13 16.97
CA PRO A 164 6.05 -9.08 16.17
C PRO A 164 5.21 -8.41 15.06
N ALA A 165 5.03 -9.14 13.96
CA ALA A 165 4.31 -8.65 12.80
C ALA A 165 3.42 -9.74 12.21
N ARG A 166 2.31 -9.34 11.61
CA ARG A 166 1.41 -10.20 10.84
C ARG A 166 1.32 -9.66 9.41
N PRO A 167 1.66 -10.46 8.39
CA PRO A 167 1.42 -10.11 7.01
C PRO A 167 -0.08 -10.29 6.71
N VAL A 168 -0.63 -9.36 5.94
CA VAL A 168 -2.05 -9.32 5.60
C VAL A 168 -2.17 -9.09 4.09
N VAL A 169 -2.53 -10.13 3.36
CA VAL A 169 -2.73 -10.05 1.90
C VAL A 169 -3.93 -9.16 1.58
N SER A 170 -3.74 -8.14 0.74
CA SER A 170 -4.74 -7.10 0.48
C SER A 170 -5.21 -6.41 1.77
N GLY A 171 -4.26 -6.14 2.66
CA GLY A 171 -4.50 -5.57 3.98
C GLY A 171 -5.13 -4.18 3.91
N ASP A 172 -4.79 -3.40 2.87
CA ASP A 172 -5.38 -2.08 2.59
C ASP A 172 -6.90 -2.11 2.36
N ALA A 173 -7.47 -3.27 2.04
CA ALA A 173 -8.90 -3.48 1.84
C ALA A 173 -9.63 -3.97 3.09
N ILE A 174 -8.91 -4.42 4.12
CA ILE A 174 -9.52 -5.08 5.30
C ILE A 174 -9.09 -4.52 6.66
N SER A 175 -7.90 -3.91 6.79
CA SER A 175 -7.41 -3.25 8.01
C SER A 175 -7.41 -1.74 7.85
N VAL A 176 -8.03 -1.02 8.79
CA VAL A 176 -8.00 0.44 8.82
C VAL A 176 -6.59 1.00 8.97
N SER A 177 -5.72 0.32 9.73
CA SER A 177 -4.34 0.75 9.94
C SER A 177 -3.52 0.63 8.66
N ILE A 178 -3.63 -0.49 7.95
CA ILE A 178 -2.95 -0.69 6.66
C ILE A 178 -3.53 0.27 5.61
N ALA A 179 -4.85 0.45 5.56
CA ALA A 179 -5.47 1.42 4.66
C ALA A 179 -4.94 2.85 4.89
N ALA A 180 -4.78 3.26 6.15
CA ALA A 180 -4.19 4.55 6.49
C ALA A 180 -2.73 4.66 6.03
N ALA A 181 -1.91 3.62 6.25
CA ALA A 181 -0.53 3.56 5.76
C ALA A 181 -0.47 3.64 4.22
N SER A 182 -1.36 2.95 3.51
CA SER A 182 -1.43 2.98 2.04
C SER A 182 -1.66 4.40 1.50
N ILE A 183 -2.52 5.17 2.17
CA ILE A 183 -2.85 6.55 1.79
C ILE A 183 -1.64 7.45 2.02
N VAL A 184 -1.02 7.36 3.20
CA VAL A 184 0.16 8.15 3.56
C VAL A 184 1.32 7.87 2.60
N ALA A 185 1.62 6.59 2.34
CA ALA A 185 2.67 6.18 1.41
C ALA A 185 2.40 6.69 -0.01
N LYS A 186 1.16 6.57 -0.51
CA LYS A 186 0.79 7.05 -1.85
C LYS A 186 0.91 8.56 -1.97
N VAL A 187 0.41 9.32 -0.99
CA VAL A 187 0.46 10.78 -1.01
C VAL A 187 1.89 11.29 -0.88
N ALA A 188 2.69 10.72 0.02
CA ALA A 188 4.11 11.05 0.15
C ALA A 188 4.85 10.80 -1.17
N ARG A 189 4.59 9.67 -1.82
CA ARG A 189 5.23 9.34 -3.10
C ARG A 189 4.78 10.25 -4.24
N ASP A 190 3.49 10.56 -4.35
CA ASP A 190 2.98 11.42 -5.42
C ASP A 190 3.56 12.84 -5.31
N ARG A 191 3.67 13.37 -4.08
CA ARG A 191 4.35 14.65 -3.83
C ARG A 191 5.81 14.61 -4.26
N HIS A 192 6.55 13.55 -3.86
CA HIS A 192 7.95 13.39 -4.25
C HIS A 192 8.13 13.29 -5.78
N MET A 193 7.29 12.52 -6.48
CA MET A 193 7.37 12.46 -7.95
C MET A 193 7.04 13.81 -8.61
N GLY A 194 6.15 14.61 -8.01
CA GLY A 194 5.87 15.97 -8.48
C GLY A 194 7.05 16.93 -8.27
N GLU A 195 7.90 16.71 -7.26
CA GLU A 195 9.15 17.46 -7.08
C GLU A 195 10.17 17.06 -8.16
N LEU A 196 10.33 15.76 -8.42
CA LEU A 196 11.22 15.26 -9.46
C LEU A 196 10.79 15.71 -10.87
N ASP A 197 9.48 15.81 -11.14
CA ASP A 197 8.95 16.33 -12.41
C ASP A 197 9.38 17.77 -12.68
N ARG A 198 9.53 18.61 -11.64
CA ARG A 198 10.03 19.98 -11.82
C ARG A 198 11.48 20.01 -12.30
N LEU A 199 12.26 19.00 -11.94
CA LEU A 199 13.66 18.86 -12.35
C LEU A 199 13.80 18.18 -13.72
N HIS A 200 12.85 17.30 -14.06
CA HIS A 200 12.83 16.50 -15.29
C HIS A 200 11.44 16.48 -15.95
N PRO A 201 10.92 17.64 -16.39
CA PRO A 201 9.54 17.77 -16.90
C PRO A 201 9.25 16.94 -18.15
N GLU A 202 10.28 16.59 -18.92
CA GLU A 202 10.21 15.79 -20.13
C GLU A 202 9.58 14.40 -19.93
N TYR A 203 9.76 13.79 -18.75
CA TYR A 203 9.22 12.46 -18.45
C TYR A 203 7.77 12.50 -17.94
N GLY A 204 7.22 13.67 -17.58
CA GLY A 204 5.84 13.84 -17.14
C GLY A 204 5.49 13.05 -15.88
N TRP A 205 6.42 12.94 -14.94
CA TRP A 205 6.27 12.23 -13.67
C TRP A 205 5.19 12.81 -12.76
N MET A 206 4.79 14.08 -12.91
CA MET A 206 3.64 14.62 -12.18
C MET A 206 2.34 13.91 -12.56
N ALA A 207 2.21 13.47 -13.81
CA ALA A 207 1.03 12.74 -14.29
C ALA A 207 1.16 11.22 -14.13
N ASN A 208 2.31 10.66 -14.51
CA ASN A 208 2.49 9.20 -14.51
C ASN A 208 3.13 8.64 -13.23
N CYS A 209 3.57 9.49 -12.28
CA CYS A 209 4.21 9.09 -11.03
C CYS A 209 5.41 8.13 -11.22
N GLY A 210 6.13 8.23 -12.33
CA GLY A 210 7.26 7.36 -12.68
C GLY A 210 6.85 6.00 -13.26
N TYR A 211 5.56 5.69 -13.42
CA TYR A 211 5.12 4.44 -14.05
C TYR A 211 5.36 4.44 -15.56
N GLY A 212 5.60 3.26 -16.13
CA GLY A 212 5.88 3.05 -17.57
C GLY A 212 4.67 3.26 -18.48
N THR A 213 4.06 4.44 -18.44
CA THR A 213 3.06 4.87 -19.43
C THR A 213 3.70 4.98 -20.81
N ARG A 214 2.90 4.91 -21.87
CA ARG A 214 3.38 5.06 -23.26
C ARG A 214 4.27 6.30 -23.42
N LYS A 215 3.81 7.47 -22.94
CA LYS A 215 4.58 8.72 -22.96
C LYS A 215 5.93 8.55 -22.26
N HIS A 216 5.95 7.98 -21.05
CA HIS A 216 7.18 7.81 -20.29
C HIS A 216 8.19 6.89 -21.01
N ILE A 217 7.71 5.77 -21.58
CA ILE A 217 8.56 4.85 -22.35
C ILE A 217 9.11 5.55 -23.60
N GLU A 218 8.27 6.24 -24.36
CA GLU A 218 8.71 6.98 -25.55
C GLU A 218 9.77 8.04 -25.20
N THR A 219 9.55 8.84 -24.15
CA THR A 219 10.55 9.80 -23.67
C THR A 219 11.84 9.11 -23.22
N LEU A 220 11.74 7.99 -22.50
CA LEU A 220 12.88 7.22 -22.01
C LEU A 220 13.79 6.73 -23.15
N PHE A 221 13.22 6.24 -24.26
CA PHE A 221 14.02 5.83 -25.42
C PHE A 221 14.52 7.01 -26.26
N HIS A 222 13.82 8.15 -26.24
CA HIS A 222 14.22 9.34 -26.99
C HIS A 222 15.33 10.15 -26.31
N LEU A 223 15.18 10.42 -25.01
CA LEU A 223 16.09 11.25 -24.22
C LEU A 223 17.08 10.45 -23.39
N GLY A 224 16.86 9.14 -23.24
CA GLY A 224 17.60 8.26 -22.35
C GLY A 224 17.12 8.30 -20.90
N PRO A 225 17.62 7.40 -20.04
CA PRO A 225 17.33 7.42 -18.61
C PRO A 225 18.15 8.45 -17.84
N THR A 226 17.54 9.05 -16.83
CA THR A 226 18.20 9.85 -15.79
C THR A 226 18.77 8.97 -14.66
N PRO A 227 19.58 9.52 -13.73
CA PRO A 227 19.99 8.82 -12.51
C PRO A 227 18.83 8.35 -11.61
N LEU A 228 17.64 8.94 -11.76
CA LEU A 228 16.43 8.60 -11.00
C LEU A 228 15.64 7.44 -11.62
N HIS A 229 16.12 6.84 -12.71
CA HIS A 229 15.55 5.64 -13.28
C HIS A 229 16.19 4.39 -12.66
N ARG A 230 15.35 3.38 -12.40
CA ARG A 230 15.75 2.08 -11.86
C ARG A 230 16.39 1.26 -12.97
N ARG A 231 17.71 1.29 -13.05
CA ARG A 231 18.48 0.69 -14.15
C ARG A 231 18.31 -0.81 -14.19
N SER A 232 17.94 -1.46 -13.10
CA SER A 232 17.63 -2.89 -13.07
C SER A 232 16.30 -3.25 -13.75
N PHE A 233 15.41 -2.29 -14.05
CA PHE A 233 14.10 -2.58 -14.65
C PHE A 233 14.23 -2.72 -16.17
N ARG A 234 13.55 -3.73 -16.74
CA ARG A 234 13.73 -4.11 -18.15
C ARG A 234 13.63 -2.94 -19.14
N PRO A 235 12.59 -2.08 -19.13
CA PRO A 235 12.52 -0.97 -20.09
C PRO A 235 13.67 0.03 -19.97
N VAL A 236 14.20 0.23 -18.76
CA VAL A 236 15.33 1.12 -18.51
C VAL A 236 16.63 0.50 -19.01
N ARG A 237 16.85 -0.80 -18.79
CA ARG A 237 17.99 -1.52 -19.37
C ARG A 237 18.01 -1.47 -20.89
N GLU A 238 16.86 -1.74 -21.52
CA GLU A 238 16.73 -1.71 -22.98
C GLU A 238 17.04 -0.31 -23.54
N ALA A 239 16.60 0.75 -22.87
CA ALA A 239 16.94 2.12 -23.26
C ALA A 239 18.44 2.44 -23.10
N LEU A 240 19.10 1.96 -22.04
CA LEU A 240 20.56 2.09 -21.86
C LEU A 240 21.34 1.36 -22.95
N GLU A 241 20.93 0.14 -23.28
CA GLU A 241 21.56 -0.69 -24.31
C GLU A 241 21.41 -0.06 -25.70
N ALA A 242 20.22 0.46 -26.02
CA ALA A 242 19.97 1.16 -27.28
C ALA A 242 20.87 2.39 -27.45
N ARG A 243 21.09 3.17 -26.38
CA ARG A 243 21.98 4.34 -26.43
C ARG A 243 23.44 3.97 -26.61
N ARG A 244 23.94 2.97 -25.87
CA ARG A 244 25.32 2.48 -26.05
C ARG A 244 25.56 2.01 -27.48
N ALA A 245 24.58 1.33 -28.09
CA ALA A 245 24.68 0.88 -29.47
C ALA A 245 24.66 2.04 -30.49
N GLN A 246 24.04 3.18 -30.18
CA GLN A 246 24.08 4.39 -31.00
C GLN A 246 25.45 5.08 -30.89
N GLU A 247 25.96 5.26 -29.68
CA GLU A 247 27.28 5.86 -29.42
C GLU A 247 28.41 5.09 -30.15
N ILE A 248 28.40 3.76 -30.07
CA ILE A 248 29.37 2.91 -30.79
C ILE A 248 29.31 3.09 -32.31
N ARG A 249 28.13 3.38 -32.88
CA ARG A 249 27.98 3.58 -34.33
C ARG A 249 28.39 4.98 -34.78
N GLU A 250 28.29 5.97 -33.90
CA GLU A 250 28.71 7.34 -34.19
C GLU A 250 30.24 7.49 -34.11
N ASP A 251 30.89 6.68 -33.29
CA ASP A 251 32.35 6.65 -33.12
C ASP A 251 33.10 5.74 -34.13
N ALA A 252 32.38 4.98 -34.97
CA ALA A 252 32.92 4.01 -35.93
C ALA A 252 32.91 4.53 -37.38
#